data_AF-A0A957MMG1-F1
#
_entry.id   AF-A0A957MMG1-F1
#
_cell.length_a   1.000
_cell.length_b   1.000
_cell.length_c   1.000
_cell.angle_alpha   90.00
_cell.angle_beta   90.00
_cell.angle_gamma   90.00
#
_symmetry.space_group_name_H-M   'P 1'
#
loop_
_entity.id
_entity.type
_entity.pdbx_description
1 polymer ?
#
loop_
_entity_poly.entity_id
_entity_poly.type
_entity_poly.pdbx_seq_one_letter_code
_entity_poly.pdbx_strand_id
1 'polypeptide(L)'
;MPPFVVPRTPWYVLGLLVLSLWVLAACGGNDATPTPEPTPTPQPTEAVAATPLVDETLPAVVEETVPPPAALATPTVSELTVVENDTDCSIEYDIDLAGYQDLKLKMGCAVGPSNNGPVGINEFGAGPDYNRFMLWFGGEQEIYVLFPDQTWQSYRDTWDEGQPEISCNPLNVAPSSPPLPRRGFGKLWCSVDGLQQQLGTIDREERLCQHVIVQPFEQGRMLACFEDATIRYFRLLNDGTWDLEIVQ
;
A
#
# COMPACT_ATOMS: atom_id res chain seq x y z
N MET A 1 -26.13 52.62 23.62
CA MET A 1 -27.18 51.73 23.09
C MET A 1 -27.54 52.19 21.69
N PRO A 2 -26.98 51.57 20.63
CA PRO A 2 -27.40 51.82 19.26
C PRO A 2 -28.63 50.95 18.90
N PRO A 3 -29.50 51.39 17.96
CA PRO A 3 -30.76 50.70 17.67
C PRO A 3 -30.55 49.47 16.77
N PHE A 4 -31.36 48.45 17.03
CA PHE A 4 -31.47 47.20 16.28
C PHE A 4 -31.87 47.45 14.82
N VAL A 5 -31.09 46.88 13.89
CA VAL A 5 -31.42 46.77 12.47
C VAL A 5 -31.89 45.34 12.21
N VAL A 6 -33.15 45.20 11.78
CA VAL A 6 -33.74 43.93 11.36
C VAL A 6 -33.53 43.79 9.84
N PRO A 7 -32.86 42.73 9.35
CA PRO A 7 -32.86 42.44 7.92
C PRO A 7 -34.11 41.66 7.50
N ARG A 8 -34.77 42.20 6.49
CA ARG A 8 -35.96 41.68 5.79
C ARG A 8 -35.64 40.39 5.03
N THR A 9 -36.45 39.36 5.25
CA THR A 9 -36.55 38.16 4.38
C THR A 9 -37.37 38.48 3.13
N PRO A 10 -36.89 38.17 1.91
CA PRO A 10 -37.74 38.17 0.74
C PRO A 10 -38.43 36.80 0.59
N TRP A 11 -39.73 36.80 0.82
CA TRP A 11 -40.69 35.97 0.07
C TRP A 11 -40.43 36.14 -1.42
N TYR A 12 -40.19 35.06 -2.16
CA TYR A 12 -40.63 34.84 -3.56
C TYR A 12 -39.99 33.54 -4.05
N VAL A 13 -40.68 32.40 -3.95
CA VAL A 13 -40.87 31.42 -5.04
C VAL A 13 -42.01 30.50 -4.59
N LEU A 14 -43.26 30.93 -4.79
CA LEU A 14 -44.42 30.06 -4.77
C LEU A 14 -45.17 30.30 -6.08
N GLY A 15 -45.19 29.30 -6.95
CA GLY A 15 -46.02 29.31 -8.15
C GLY A 15 -45.34 28.74 -9.39
N LEU A 16 -45.52 27.44 -9.64
CA LEU A 16 -46.16 26.93 -10.86
C LEU A 16 -46.11 25.39 -10.85
N LEU A 17 -47.13 24.84 -10.20
CA LEU A 17 -47.65 23.50 -10.48
C LEU A 17 -48.36 23.61 -11.83
N VAL A 18 -48.14 22.66 -12.75
CA VAL A 18 -49.10 22.05 -13.70
C VAL A 18 -48.41 21.52 -14.97
N LEU A 19 -48.79 20.29 -15.34
CA LEU A 19 -48.66 19.62 -16.64
C LEU A 19 -47.35 18.88 -16.98
N SER A 20 -47.33 17.55 -16.76
CA SER A 20 -47.22 16.55 -17.84
C SER A 20 -47.25 15.12 -17.28
N LEU A 21 -48.48 14.59 -17.22
CA LEU A 21 -48.75 13.15 -17.14
C LEU A 21 -48.75 12.58 -18.58
N TRP A 22 -48.58 11.25 -18.71
CA TRP A 22 -48.55 10.39 -19.93
C TRP A 22 -47.13 10.22 -20.52
N VAL A 23 -46.57 9.01 -20.67
CA VAL A 23 -47.12 7.78 -21.30
C VAL A 23 -46.51 6.51 -20.69
N LEU A 24 -47.37 5.54 -20.36
CA LEU A 24 -47.04 4.11 -20.17
C LEU A 24 -47.31 3.37 -21.48
N ALA A 25 -46.29 2.74 -22.06
CA ALA A 25 -46.37 1.65 -23.03
C ALA A 25 -45.02 0.88 -22.94
N ALA A 26 -44.96 -0.24 -22.22
CA ALA A 26 -45.24 -1.58 -22.73
C ALA A 26 -44.34 -1.97 -23.92
N CYS A 27 -43.20 -2.61 -23.61
CA CYS A 27 -42.56 -3.64 -24.44
C CYS A 27 -41.89 -4.64 -23.50
N GLY A 28 -42.57 -5.76 -23.24
CA GLY A 28 -41.95 -6.95 -22.68
C GLY A 28 -41.08 -7.61 -23.74
N GLY A 29 -39.78 -7.73 -23.46
CA GLY A 29 -38.84 -8.52 -24.24
C GLY A 29 -38.48 -9.76 -23.43
N ASN A 30 -38.94 -10.93 -23.88
CA ASN A 30 -38.47 -12.22 -23.41
C ASN A 30 -37.10 -12.49 -24.05
N ASP A 31 -36.01 -12.16 -23.38
CA ASP A 31 -34.68 -12.61 -23.79
C ASP A 31 -34.26 -13.82 -22.97
N ALA A 32 -34.14 -14.94 -23.69
CA ALA A 32 -33.77 -16.24 -23.16
C ALA A 32 -32.37 -16.21 -22.53
N THR A 33 -32.24 -16.82 -21.36
CA THR A 33 -30.98 -17.09 -20.67
C THR A 33 -30.09 -17.99 -21.52
N PRO A 34 -28.87 -17.58 -21.93
CA PRO A 34 -27.93 -18.49 -22.57
C PRO A 34 -27.32 -19.44 -21.54
N THR A 35 -27.42 -20.74 -21.82
CA THR A 35 -26.74 -21.83 -21.09
C THR A 35 -25.22 -21.77 -21.34
N PRO A 36 -24.36 -21.95 -20.31
CA PRO A 36 -22.92 -22.04 -20.53
C PRO A 36 -22.52 -23.40 -21.12
N GLU A 37 -21.72 -23.38 -22.19
CA GLU A 37 -21.10 -24.54 -22.85
C GLU A 37 -19.69 -24.81 -22.25
N PRO A 38 -19.26 -26.08 -22.06
CA PRO A 38 -17.99 -26.39 -21.41
C PRO A 38 -16.74 -26.26 -22.32
N THR A 39 -15.63 -25.98 -21.62
CA THR A 39 -14.22 -25.76 -21.98
C THR A 39 -13.57 -26.75 -22.96
N PRO A 40 -12.50 -26.31 -23.66
CA PRO A 40 -11.30 -27.15 -23.79
C PRO A 40 -10.00 -26.48 -23.28
N THR A 41 -9.21 -27.28 -22.56
CA THR A 41 -7.84 -27.01 -22.08
C THR A 41 -6.80 -27.29 -23.17
N PRO A 42 -5.80 -26.42 -23.40
CA PRO A 42 -4.57 -26.80 -24.07
C PRO A 42 -3.39 -27.03 -23.09
N GLN A 43 -2.69 -28.15 -23.29
CA GLN A 43 -1.46 -28.62 -22.63
C GLN A 43 -0.19 -27.92 -23.19
N PRO A 44 0.98 -28.05 -22.51
CA PRO A 44 2.19 -27.24 -22.73
C PRO A 44 3.04 -27.75 -23.91
N THR A 45 3.87 -26.87 -24.47
CA THR A 45 4.92 -27.25 -25.44
C THR A 45 6.28 -26.75 -24.98
N GLU A 46 7.24 -27.68 -25.09
CA GLU A 46 8.59 -27.72 -24.54
C GLU A 46 9.57 -26.70 -25.12
N ALA A 47 10.66 -26.56 -24.35
CA ALA A 47 11.90 -25.88 -24.66
C ALA A 47 12.60 -26.42 -25.92
N VAL A 48 13.35 -25.54 -26.59
CA VAL A 48 14.45 -25.94 -27.47
C VAL A 48 15.69 -25.13 -27.11
N ALA A 49 16.71 -25.86 -26.67
CA ALA A 49 18.09 -25.42 -26.52
C ALA A 49 18.85 -25.55 -27.86
N ALA A 50 19.85 -24.68 -28.08
CA ALA A 50 21.15 -25.05 -28.69
C ALA A 50 22.13 -23.86 -28.70
N THR A 51 23.21 -23.98 -27.92
CA THR A 51 24.56 -23.43 -28.18
C THR A 51 25.26 -24.39 -29.19
N PRO A 52 26.26 -24.02 -30.03
CA PRO A 52 27.61 -23.66 -29.55
C PRO A 52 28.50 -22.74 -30.42
N LEU A 53 29.58 -22.31 -29.76
CA LEU A 53 30.95 -21.95 -30.18
C LEU A 53 31.33 -21.87 -31.66
N VAL A 54 32.08 -20.81 -32.00
CA VAL A 54 33.28 -20.92 -32.85
C VAL A 54 34.43 -20.14 -32.21
N ASP A 55 35.49 -20.90 -31.98
CA ASP A 55 36.84 -20.55 -31.58
C ASP A 55 37.68 -20.37 -32.86
N GLU A 56 38.48 -19.30 -32.99
CA GLU A 56 39.60 -19.31 -33.95
C GLU A 56 40.76 -18.41 -33.50
N THR A 57 41.88 -19.11 -33.29
CA THR A 57 43.19 -18.69 -32.79
C THR A 57 44.09 -18.06 -33.87
N LEU A 58 44.71 -16.90 -33.53
CA LEU A 58 46.12 -16.42 -33.73
C LEU A 58 46.94 -16.83 -34.99
N PRO A 59 47.82 -15.94 -35.55
CA PRO A 59 49.03 -15.51 -34.81
C PRO A 59 49.64 -14.11 -35.10
N ALA A 60 50.34 -13.64 -34.06
CA ALA A 60 51.62 -12.91 -33.98
C ALA A 60 52.01 -11.84 -35.04
N VAL A 61 52.29 -10.62 -34.54
CA VAL A 61 53.39 -9.77 -35.02
C VAL A 61 54.11 -9.18 -33.79
N VAL A 62 55.40 -9.47 -33.69
CA VAL A 62 56.36 -8.88 -32.75
C VAL A 62 56.92 -7.64 -33.42
N GLU A 63 56.89 -6.50 -32.73
CA GLU A 63 57.77 -5.38 -33.08
C GLU A 63 58.26 -4.68 -31.80
N GLU A 64 59.57 -4.54 -31.77
CA GLU A 64 60.43 -4.09 -30.68
C GLU A 64 60.52 -2.55 -30.70
N THR A 65 60.15 -1.86 -29.61
CA THR A 65 60.58 -0.47 -29.41
C THR A 65 60.83 -0.12 -27.94
N VAL A 66 62.12 0.10 -27.65
CA VAL A 66 62.76 1.12 -26.78
C VAL A 66 62.20 1.37 -25.35
N PRO A 67 62.99 1.18 -24.28
CA PRO A 67 62.59 1.55 -22.92
C PRO A 67 62.58 3.08 -22.70
N PRO A 68 61.48 3.67 -22.19
CA PRO A 68 61.42 5.07 -21.76
C PRO A 68 62.18 5.31 -20.43
N PRO A 69 62.55 6.57 -20.12
CA PRO A 69 63.34 6.90 -18.94
C PRO A 69 62.55 6.74 -17.63
N ALA A 70 63.32 6.47 -16.56
CA ALA A 70 62.92 6.18 -15.19
C ALA A 70 61.59 6.82 -14.73
N ALA A 71 60.64 5.96 -14.36
CA ALA A 71 59.39 6.33 -13.74
C ALA A 71 59.65 6.93 -12.34
N LEU A 72 59.12 8.13 -12.12
CA LEU A 72 58.96 8.71 -10.78
C LEU A 72 57.98 7.83 -10.00
N ALA A 73 58.36 7.43 -8.79
CA ALA A 73 57.51 6.63 -7.90
C ALA A 73 56.17 7.36 -7.68
N THR A 74 55.10 6.78 -8.20
CA THR A 74 53.73 7.22 -7.91
C THR A 74 53.38 6.74 -6.49
N PRO A 75 52.82 7.57 -5.61
CA PRO A 75 52.42 7.12 -4.29
C PRO A 75 51.38 5.99 -4.45
N THR A 76 51.73 4.79 -3.98
CA THR A 76 50.77 3.69 -3.88
C THR A 76 49.85 4.01 -2.72
N VAL A 77 48.66 4.52 -3.02
CA VAL A 77 47.56 4.57 -2.05
C VAL A 77 47.15 3.13 -1.84
N SER A 78 47.56 2.57 -0.69
CA SER A 78 47.11 1.25 -0.28
C SER A 78 45.65 1.37 0.11
N GLU A 79 44.77 0.92 -0.77
CA GLU A 79 43.34 0.86 -0.50
C GLU A 79 43.10 -0.12 0.65
N LEU A 80 42.43 0.37 1.69
CA LEU A 80 42.06 -0.39 2.86
C LEU A 80 40.96 -1.35 2.44
N THR A 81 41.34 -2.59 2.14
CA THR A 81 40.36 -3.65 1.90
C THR A 81 39.78 -4.06 3.25
N VAL A 82 38.70 -3.39 3.63
CA VAL A 82 37.82 -3.89 4.68
C VAL A 82 37.22 -5.18 4.12
N VAL A 83 37.57 -6.31 4.72
CA VAL A 83 36.85 -7.56 4.51
C VAL A 83 35.54 -7.40 5.26
N GLU A 84 34.62 -6.63 4.67
CA GLU A 84 33.21 -6.67 4.98
C GLU A 84 32.79 -8.09 4.60
N ASN A 85 32.64 -8.96 5.60
CA ASN A 85 31.94 -10.22 5.39
C ASN A 85 30.43 -9.93 5.31
N ASP A 86 30.09 -8.93 4.51
CA ASP A 86 28.73 -8.50 4.29
C ASP A 86 28.13 -9.49 3.31
N THR A 87 27.09 -10.17 3.77
CA THR A 87 26.25 -10.92 2.87
C THR A 87 25.51 -9.85 2.09
N ASP A 88 26.09 -9.42 0.97
CA ASP A 88 25.49 -8.44 0.07
C ASP A 88 24.13 -9.00 -0.34
N CYS A 89 23.08 -8.29 0.05
CA CYS A 89 21.73 -8.68 -0.31
C CYS A 89 21.61 -8.63 -1.84
N SER A 90 21.04 -9.67 -2.45
CA SER A 90 20.85 -9.67 -3.92
C SER A 90 19.90 -8.57 -4.39
N ILE A 91 19.06 -8.06 -3.49
CA ILE A 91 18.14 -6.96 -3.71
C ILE A 91 18.43 -5.91 -2.64
N GLU A 92 18.68 -4.68 -3.07
CA GLU A 92 18.82 -3.55 -2.17
C GLU A 92 17.45 -3.09 -1.64
N TYR A 93 17.44 -2.59 -0.41
CA TYR A 93 16.25 -1.94 0.11
C TYR A 93 16.09 -0.54 -0.51
N ASP A 94 14.85 -0.06 -0.57
CA ASP A 94 14.54 1.24 -1.14
C ASP A 94 15.19 2.39 -0.35
N ILE A 95 15.75 3.39 -1.04
CA ILE A 95 16.43 4.53 -0.41
C ILE A 95 15.52 5.30 0.56
N ASP A 96 14.22 5.32 0.32
CA ASP A 96 13.24 5.98 1.19
C ASP A 96 13.03 5.23 2.52
N LEU A 97 13.53 3.99 2.64
CA LEU A 97 13.61 3.24 3.90
C LEU A 97 14.91 3.47 4.67
N ALA A 98 15.89 4.20 4.11
CA ALA A 98 17.18 4.45 4.76
C ALA A 98 17.06 5.25 6.07
N GLY A 99 15.93 5.93 6.32
CA GLY A 99 15.64 6.58 7.59
C GLY A 99 15.42 5.61 8.76
N TYR A 100 15.08 4.35 8.48
CA TYR A 100 14.83 3.33 9.48
C TYR A 100 16.14 2.73 10.00
N GLN A 101 16.40 2.92 11.29
CA GLN A 101 17.67 2.50 11.91
C GLN A 101 17.78 0.98 12.01
N ASP A 102 18.97 0.47 11.67
CA ASP A 102 19.33 -0.94 11.73
C ASP A 102 18.42 -1.84 10.86
N LEU A 103 17.92 -1.34 9.73
CA LEU A 103 16.97 -2.04 8.86
C LEU A 103 17.41 -3.47 8.53
N LYS A 104 18.64 -3.66 8.02
CA LYS A 104 19.17 -4.99 7.66
C LYS A 104 19.25 -5.94 8.85
N LEU A 105 19.63 -5.43 10.04
CA LEU A 105 19.71 -6.24 11.25
C LEU A 105 18.32 -6.66 11.76
N LYS A 106 17.31 -5.79 11.60
CA LYS A 106 15.96 -6.00 12.10
C LYS A 106 15.05 -6.78 11.13
N MET A 107 15.20 -6.56 9.82
CA MET A 107 14.33 -7.10 8.78
C MET A 107 15.00 -8.17 7.91
N GLY A 108 16.33 -8.27 7.93
CA GLY A 108 17.09 -9.09 7.01
C GLY A 108 17.22 -8.44 5.63
N CYS A 109 17.55 -9.24 4.62
CA CYS A 109 17.64 -8.79 3.24
C CYS A 109 16.26 -8.54 2.62
N ALA A 110 16.19 -7.60 1.67
CA ALA A 110 15.00 -7.47 0.83
C ALA A 110 14.87 -8.73 -0.05
N VAL A 111 13.65 -9.25 -0.17
CA VAL A 111 13.35 -10.46 -0.96
C VAL A 111 12.58 -10.16 -2.24
N GLY A 112 12.27 -8.88 -2.47
CA GLY A 112 11.56 -8.40 -3.64
C GLY A 112 11.69 -6.89 -3.80
N PRO A 113 11.27 -6.35 -4.97
CA PRO A 113 11.29 -4.92 -5.21
C PRO A 113 10.32 -4.19 -4.27
N SER A 114 10.61 -2.92 -4.00
CA SER A 114 9.64 -2.01 -3.40
C SER A 114 8.51 -1.68 -4.37
N ASN A 115 7.39 -1.23 -3.83
CA ASN A 115 6.31 -0.66 -4.62
C ASN A 115 5.65 0.51 -3.87
N ASN A 116 4.96 1.35 -4.63
CA ASN A 116 4.31 2.58 -4.14
C ASN A 116 2.79 2.48 -4.29
N GLY A 117 2.24 1.26 -4.15
CA GLY A 117 0.80 1.03 -4.22
C GLY A 117 0.06 1.85 -3.16
N PRO A 118 -1.19 2.27 -3.43
CA PRO A 118 -1.94 3.07 -2.48
C PRO A 118 -2.17 2.28 -1.19
N VAL A 119 -1.85 2.90 -0.05
CA VAL A 119 -2.15 2.37 1.27
C VAL A 119 -3.08 3.32 2.02
N GLY A 120 -4.25 2.81 2.39
CA GLY A 120 -5.18 3.47 3.28
C GLY A 120 -4.86 3.15 4.73
N ILE A 121 -5.06 4.11 5.63
CA ILE A 121 -4.90 3.97 7.08
C ILE A 121 -6.16 4.45 7.78
N ASN A 122 -6.65 3.66 8.73
CA ASN A 122 -7.60 4.11 9.75
C ASN A 122 -7.02 3.79 11.13
N GLU A 123 -6.87 4.83 11.96
CA GLU A 123 -6.43 4.67 13.34
C GLU A 123 -7.59 4.46 14.31
N PHE A 124 -7.36 3.64 15.35
CA PHE A 124 -8.34 3.37 16.39
C PHE A 124 -7.76 3.60 17.79
N GLY A 125 -8.64 4.03 18.70
CA GLY A 125 -8.29 4.44 20.06
C GLY A 125 -8.21 5.94 20.26
N ALA A 126 -7.87 6.32 21.49
CA ALA A 126 -7.63 7.70 21.86
C ALA A 126 -6.28 8.16 21.26
N GLY A 127 -6.31 9.23 20.47
CA GLY A 127 -5.09 9.86 19.97
C GLY A 127 -4.30 10.59 21.08
N PRO A 128 -3.04 10.98 20.82
CA PRO A 128 -2.30 10.81 19.56
C PRO A 128 -1.60 9.45 19.41
N ASP A 129 -1.50 8.67 20.49
CA ASP A 129 -0.72 7.43 20.56
C ASP A 129 -1.55 6.21 20.14
N TYR A 130 -1.96 6.21 18.87
CA TYR A 130 -2.72 5.09 18.30
C TYR A 130 -1.89 3.81 18.31
N ASN A 131 -2.49 2.72 18.77
CA ASN A 131 -1.87 1.40 18.86
C ASN A 131 -2.71 0.30 18.20
N ARG A 132 -3.66 0.71 17.36
CA ARG A 132 -4.58 -0.17 16.63
C ARG A 132 -4.87 0.47 15.29
N PHE A 133 -4.78 -0.32 14.23
CA PHE A 133 -4.85 0.19 12.87
C PHE A 133 -5.59 -0.79 11.96
N MET A 134 -6.24 -0.23 10.95
CA MET A 134 -6.54 -0.96 9.72
C MET A 134 -5.73 -0.33 8.59
N LEU A 135 -5.02 -1.18 7.83
CA LEU A 135 -4.18 -0.79 6.70
C LEU A 135 -4.71 -1.48 5.44
N TRP A 136 -5.16 -0.70 4.46
CA TRP A 136 -5.67 -1.24 3.19
C TRP A 136 -4.60 -1.13 2.13
N PHE A 137 -4.12 -2.26 1.61
CA PHE A 137 -3.15 -2.34 0.52
C PHE A 137 -3.92 -2.48 -0.79
N GLY A 138 -4.19 -1.35 -1.45
CA GLY A 138 -5.12 -1.31 -2.59
C GLY A 138 -4.68 -2.13 -3.80
N GLY A 139 -3.36 -2.27 -4.03
CA GLY A 139 -2.82 -3.12 -5.09
C GLY A 139 -3.04 -4.63 -4.87
N GLU A 140 -3.23 -5.04 -3.61
CA GLU A 140 -3.42 -6.43 -3.20
C GLU A 140 -4.89 -6.75 -2.88
N GLN A 141 -5.73 -5.72 -2.73
CA GLN A 141 -7.08 -5.82 -2.19
C GLN A 141 -7.10 -6.54 -0.83
N GLU A 142 -6.15 -6.20 0.04
CA GLU A 142 -6.01 -6.78 1.37
C GLU A 142 -6.08 -5.68 2.44
N ILE A 143 -6.72 -5.99 3.56
CA ILE A 143 -6.82 -5.15 4.74
C ILE A 143 -6.12 -5.86 5.89
N TYR A 144 -5.05 -5.25 6.39
CA TYR A 144 -4.36 -5.72 7.59
C TYR A 144 -4.97 -5.02 8.80
N VAL A 145 -5.32 -5.81 9.80
CA VAL A 145 -5.79 -5.35 11.11
C VAL A 145 -4.66 -5.54 12.10
N LEU A 146 -4.23 -4.44 12.71
CA LEU A 146 -3.15 -4.39 13.68
C LEU A 146 -3.76 -4.24 15.08
N PHE A 147 -3.61 -5.28 15.91
CA PHE A 147 -4.25 -5.39 17.22
C PHE A 147 -3.39 -4.80 18.34
N PRO A 148 -3.99 -4.41 19.49
CA PRO A 148 -3.25 -3.77 20.58
C PRO A 148 -2.28 -4.71 21.29
N ASP A 149 -2.40 -6.01 21.09
CA ASP A 149 -1.48 -7.04 21.60
C ASP A 149 -0.28 -7.28 20.68
N GLN A 150 -0.05 -6.37 19.71
CA GLN A 150 1.01 -6.44 18.71
C GLN A 150 0.89 -7.64 17.76
N THR A 151 -0.27 -8.30 17.69
CA THR A 151 -0.55 -9.27 16.62
C THR A 151 -1.25 -8.60 15.44
N TRP A 152 -1.11 -9.18 14.24
CA TRP A 152 -1.84 -8.74 13.07
C TRP A 152 -2.56 -9.89 12.36
N GLN A 153 -3.63 -9.54 11.64
CA GLN A 153 -4.34 -10.44 10.73
C GLN A 153 -4.63 -9.72 9.42
N SER A 154 -4.66 -10.45 8.31
CA SER A 154 -5.06 -9.90 7.01
C SER A 154 -6.41 -10.45 6.58
N TYR A 155 -7.14 -9.62 5.85
CA TYR A 155 -8.47 -9.91 5.34
C TYR A 155 -8.58 -9.40 3.92
N ARG A 156 -9.09 -10.22 3.01
CA ARG A 156 -9.42 -9.76 1.67
C ARG A 156 -10.48 -8.66 1.72
N ASP A 157 -10.22 -7.55 1.02
CA ASP A 157 -11.22 -6.52 0.77
C ASP A 157 -12.25 -7.04 -0.25
N THR A 158 -13.50 -7.10 0.19
CA THR A 158 -14.63 -7.57 -0.62
C THR A 158 -15.68 -6.48 -0.81
N TRP A 159 -15.35 -5.23 -0.46
CA TRP A 159 -16.23 -4.11 -0.76
C TRP A 159 -16.18 -3.79 -2.26
N ASP A 160 -17.31 -3.36 -2.81
CA ASP A 160 -17.45 -2.91 -4.19
C ASP A 160 -18.36 -1.68 -4.24
N GLU A 161 -18.35 -0.96 -5.37
CA GLU A 161 -19.06 0.30 -5.55
C GLU A 161 -20.59 0.20 -5.44
N GLY A 162 -21.16 -1.01 -5.52
CA GLY A 162 -22.58 -1.26 -5.29
C GLY A 162 -22.96 -1.34 -3.81
N GLN A 163 -21.99 -1.45 -2.91
CA GLN A 163 -22.21 -1.59 -1.47
C GLN A 163 -22.26 -0.21 -0.77
N PRO A 164 -22.93 -0.11 0.40
CA PRO A 164 -22.96 1.12 1.17
C PRO A 164 -21.55 1.60 1.54
N GLU A 165 -21.36 2.92 1.47
CA GLU A 165 -20.10 3.53 1.92
C GLU A 165 -19.91 3.38 3.44
N ILE A 166 -20.98 3.52 4.22
CA ILE A 166 -21.00 3.26 5.67
C ILE A 166 -21.80 1.98 5.89
N SER A 167 -21.13 0.91 6.31
CA SER A 167 -21.75 -0.42 6.45
C SER A 167 -22.60 -0.56 7.72
N CYS A 168 -22.20 0.09 8.82
CA CYS A 168 -22.97 0.12 10.06
C CYS A 168 -22.69 1.40 10.85
N ASN A 169 -23.58 1.71 11.80
CA ASN A 169 -23.44 2.84 12.73
C ASN A 169 -23.89 2.41 14.14
N PRO A 170 -23.04 1.66 14.86
CA PRO A 170 -23.40 1.08 16.15
C PRO A 170 -23.68 2.13 17.23
N LEU A 171 -23.15 3.33 17.07
CA LEU A 171 -23.31 4.43 18.03
C LEU A 171 -24.60 5.24 17.79
N ASN A 172 -25.37 4.97 16.73
CA ASN A 172 -26.55 5.76 16.32
C ASN A 172 -26.28 7.27 16.27
N VAL A 173 -25.03 7.67 16.07
CA VAL A 173 -24.65 9.08 15.95
C VAL A 173 -24.90 9.53 14.52
N ALA A 174 -25.44 10.73 14.30
CA ALA A 174 -25.42 11.31 12.96
C ALA A 174 -23.96 11.29 12.45
N PRO A 175 -23.69 10.98 11.16
CA PRO A 175 -22.33 11.00 10.63
C PRO A 175 -21.69 12.38 10.92
N SER A 176 -20.89 12.42 11.98
CA SER A 176 -20.15 13.59 12.42
C SER A 176 -18.71 13.45 11.95
N SER A 177 -17.91 14.50 12.11
CA SER A 177 -16.47 14.41 11.92
C SER A 177 -15.84 13.98 13.27
N PRO A 178 -15.02 12.91 13.31
CA PRO A 178 -14.64 12.03 12.21
C PRO A 178 -15.75 11.00 11.87
N PRO A 179 -15.92 10.64 10.58
CA PRO A 179 -16.87 9.61 10.18
C PRO A 179 -16.40 8.21 10.64
N LEU A 180 -17.35 7.27 10.73
CA LEU A 180 -17.07 5.85 10.91
C LEU A 180 -16.22 5.30 9.73
N PRO A 181 -15.58 4.12 9.86
CA PRO A 181 -14.79 3.56 8.78
C PRO A 181 -15.68 3.33 7.56
N ARG A 182 -15.16 3.65 6.38
CA ARG A 182 -15.91 3.61 5.14
C ARG A 182 -15.47 2.40 4.31
N ARG A 183 -16.31 2.03 3.35
CA ARG A 183 -16.01 1.03 2.31
C ARG A 183 -15.46 -0.29 2.89
N GLY A 184 -14.31 -0.76 2.39
CA GLY A 184 -13.66 -1.99 2.84
C GLY A 184 -13.40 -2.02 4.34
N PHE A 185 -12.89 -0.92 4.92
CA PHE A 185 -12.69 -0.82 6.37
C PHE A 185 -14.03 -0.92 7.12
N GLY A 186 -15.03 -0.15 6.69
CA GLY A 186 -16.38 -0.19 7.27
C GLY A 186 -17.02 -1.57 7.20
N LYS A 187 -16.95 -2.23 6.04
CA LYS A 187 -17.49 -3.57 5.84
C LYS A 187 -16.83 -4.57 6.79
N LEU A 188 -15.50 -4.58 6.84
CA LEU A 188 -14.73 -5.49 7.67
C LEU A 188 -15.03 -5.25 9.16
N TRP A 189 -14.97 -3.99 9.60
CA TRP A 189 -15.27 -3.56 10.97
C TRP A 189 -16.69 -3.94 11.41
N CYS A 190 -17.66 -3.95 10.50
CA CYS A 190 -19.05 -4.29 10.80
C CYS A 190 -19.36 -5.78 10.69
N SER A 191 -18.58 -6.56 9.94
CA SER A 191 -18.93 -7.95 9.60
C SER A 191 -18.14 -9.00 10.39
N VAL A 192 -16.98 -8.64 10.95
CA VAL A 192 -16.18 -9.56 11.77
C VAL A 192 -16.61 -9.46 13.23
N ASP A 193 -17.09 -10.59 13.75
CA ASP A 193 -17.54 -10.69 15.14
C ASP A 193 -16.42 -10.28 16.12
N GLY A 194 -16.74 -9.33 17.01
CA GLY A 194 -15.81 -8.86 18.04
C GLY A 194 -14.81 -7.79 17.58
N LEU A 195 -14.68 -7.53 16.27
CA LEU A 195 -13.65 -6.62 15.76
C LEU A 195 -13.83 -5.18 16.25
N GLN A 196 -15.08 -4.71 16.36
CA GLN A 196 -15.37 -3.37 16.88
C GLN A 196 -14.93 -3.21 18.33
N GLN A 197 -15.17 -4.24 19.15
CA GLN A 197 -14.81 -4.22 20.57
C GLN A 197 -13.29 -4.26 20.76
N GLN A 198 -12.58 -4.96 19.87
CA GLN A 198 -11.13 -5.05 19.89
C GLN A 198 -10.46 -3.75 19.40
N LEU A 199 -10.99 -3.13 18.34
CA LEU A 199 -10.42 -1.90 17.79
C LEU A 199 -10.84 -0.63 18.55
N GLY A 200 -12.09 -0.56 19.00
CA GLY A 200 -12.60 0.56 19.79
C GLY A 200 -13.01 1.77 18.96
N THR A 201 -12.82 2.97 19.54
CA THR A 201 -13.28 4.25 18.98
C THR A 201 -12.37 4.77 17.86
N ILE A 202 -12.87 5.76 17.12
CA ILE A 202 -12.17 6.40 16.02
C ILE A 202 -12.19 7.91 16.26
N ASP A 203 -11.00 8.48 16.43
CA ASP A 203 -10.83 9.92 16.69
C ASP A 203 -10.32 10.66 15.44
N ARG A 204 -10.01 9.94 14.36
CA ARG A 204 -9.51 10.49 13.10
C ARG A 204 -10.13 9.77 11.90
N GLU A 205 -10.45 10.55 10.87
CA GLU A 205 -10.92 9.99 9.59
C GLU A 205 -9.83 9.15 8.92
N GLU A 206 -10.27 8.06 8.27
CA GLU A 206 -9.42 7.28 7.39
C GLU A 206 -8.85 8.13 6.25
N ARG A 207 -7.65 7.80 5.77
CA ARG A 207 -7.01 8.50 4.65
C ARG A 207 -5.99 7.63 3.96
N LEU A 208 -5.51 8.09 2.82
CA LEU A 208 -4.33 7.52 2.18
C LEU A 208 -3.05 8.10 2.79
N CYS A 209 -2.01 7.28 2.87
CA CYS A 209 -0.64 7.77 3.03
C CYS A 209 -0.29 8.70 1.86
N GLN A 210 0.43 9.80 2.12
CA GLN A 210 0.74 10.80 1.07
C GLN A 210 1.81 10.28 0.11
N HIS A 211 2.82 9.60 0.65
CA HIS A 211 3.79 8.78 -0.09
C HIS A 211 3.93 7.44 0.61
N VAL A 212 4.18 6.40 -0.16
CA VAL A 212 4.17 5.01 0.31
C VAL A 212 5.37 4.28 -0.27
N ILE A 213 6.10 3.59 0.60
CA ILE A 213 7.01 2.52 0.19
C ILE A 213 6.57 1.25 0.92
N VAL A 214 6.32 0.19 0.15
CA VAL A 214 6.12 -1.15 0.69
C VAL A 214 7.17 -2.08 0.09
N GLN A 215 7.93 -2.76 0.93
CA GLN A 215 8.95 -3.70 0.47
C GLN A 215 8.94 -4.98 1.33
N PRO A 216 9.01 -6.16 0.70
CA PRO A 216 9.15 -7.43 1.41
C PRO A 216 10.62 -7.69 1.79
N PHE A 217 10.82 -8.25 2.96
CA PHE A 217 12.08 -8.64 3.56
C PHE A 217 12.01 -10.08 4.10
N GLU A 218 13.15 -10.63 4.51
CA GLU A 218 13.23 -11.99 5.06
C GLU A 218 12.38 -12.17 6.33
N GLN A 219 12.28 -11.14 7.19
CA GLN A 219 11.52 -11.21 8.45
C GLN A 219 10.07 -10.73 8.33
N GLY A 220 9.62 -10.25 7.17
CA GLY A 220 8.28 -9.73 7.00
C GLY A 220 8.20 -8.71 5.89
N ARG A 221 7.25 -7.79 5.98
CA ARG A 221 7.20 -6.63 5.08
C ARG A 221 7.22 -5.33 5.87
N MET A 222 7.79 -4.33 5.25
CA MET A 222 7.84 -2.98 5.81
C MET A 222 6.95 -2.05 4.98
N LEU A 223 6.21 -1.20 5.66
CA LEU A 223 5.47 -0.08 5.09
C LEU A 223 6.03 1.21 5.67
N ALA A 224 6.54 2.10 4.82
CA ALA A 224 6.76 3.48 5.18
C ALA A 224 5.59 4.32 4.66
N CYS A 225 4.83 4.90 5.58
CA CYS A 225 3.73 5.81 5.31
C CYS A 225 4.20 7.22 5.66
N PHE A 226 4.36 8.05 4.63
CA PHE A 226 4.79 9.44 4.80
C PHE A 226 3.55 10.33 4.95
N GLU A 227 3.56 11.15 6.00
CA GLU A 227 2.45 12.01 6.39
C GLU A 227 2.97 13.36 6.89
N ASP A 228 2.82 14.41 6.08
CA ASP A 228 3.30 15.76 6.37
C ASP A 228 4.81 15.78 6.68
N ALA A 229 5.17 16.02 7.94
CA ALA A 229 6.55 16.02 8.44
C ALA A 229 6.83 14.78 9.31
N THR A 230 6.12 13.68 9.08
CA THR A 230 6.25 12.46 9.87
C THR A 230 6.28 11.24 8.97
N ILE A 231 7.15 10.29 9.26
CA ILE A 231 7.20 8.99 8.62
C ILE A 231 6.78 7.94 9.65
N ARG A 232 5.81 7.12 9.29
CA ARG A 232 5.37 5.97 10.08
C ARG A 232 5.84 4.70 9.41
N TYR A 233 6.76 4.01 10.06
CA TYR A 233 7.29 2.73 9.64
C TYR A 233 6.54 1.61 10.35
N PHE A 234 5.69 0.90 9.61
CA PHE A 234 5.03 -0.31 10.09
C PHE A 234 5.84 -1.53 9.68
N ARG A 235 6.19 -2.38 10.64
CA ARG A 235 6.72 -3.72 10.37
C ARG A 235 5.61 -4.74 10.55
N LEU A 236 5.34 -5.52 9.52
CA LEU A 236 4.40 -6.64 9.56
C LEU A 236 5.25 -7.91 9.44
N LEU A 237 5.54 -8.53 10.58
CA LEU A 237 6.51 -9.62 10.71
C LEU A 237 5.88 -10.97 10.35
N ASN A 238 6.70 -11.89 9.84
CA ASN A 238 6.28 -13.23 9.41
C ASN A 238 5.80 -14.12 10.57
N ASP A 239 6.12 -13.78 11.81
CA ASP A 239 5.63 -14.47 13.02
C ASP A 239 4.22 -14.02 13.45
N GLY A 240 3.59 -13.11 12.69
CA GLY A 240 2.26 -12.59 12.98
C GLY A 240 2.26 -11.39 13.92
N THR A 241 3.43 -10.83 14.24
CA THR A 241 3.55 -9.63 15.08
C THR A 241 3.81 -8.36 14.27
N TRP A 242 3.49 -7.20 14.85
CA TRP A 242 3.74 -5.90 14.24
C TRP A 242 4.24 -4.88 15.26
N ASP A 243 4.92 -3.87 14.74
CA ASP A 243 5.26 -2.67 15.49
C ASP A 243 5.29 -1.44 14.58
N LEU A 244 5.35 -0.28 15.23
CA LEU A 244 5.35 1.03 14.61
C LEU A 244 6.51 1.85 15.15
N GLU A 245 7.32 2.40 14.23
CA GLU A 245 8.31 3.43 14.52
C GLU A 245 7.88 4.73 13.84
N ILE A 246 7.91 5.83 14.59
CA ILE A 246 7.53 7.16 14.11
C ILE A 246 8.76 8.05 14.10
N VAL A 247 9.06 8.64 12.94
CA VAL A 247 10.17 9.58 12.74
C VAL A 247 9.60 10.94 12.32
N GLN A 248 10.15 12.04 12.84
CA GLN A 248 9.74 13.41 12.57
C GLN A 248 10.91 14.23 12.01
#